data_AF-A0A8T1BJF3-F1
#
_entry.id   AF-A0A8T1BJF3-F1
#
_cell.length_a   1.000
_cell.length_b   1.000
_cell.length_c   1.000
_cell.angle_alpha   90.00
_cell.angle_beta   90.00
_cell.angle_gamma   90.00
#
_symmetry.space_group_name_H-M   'P 1'
#
loop_
_entity.id
_entity.type
_entity.pdbx_description
1 polymer ?
#
loop_
_entity_poly.entity_id
_entity_poly.type
_entity_poly.pdbx_seq_one_letter_code
_entity_poly.pdbx_strand_id
1 'polypeptide(L)'
;MKSIGHSLDIDTWQVGGIALDICRIESDFPEWFYVRKETIDIIKVFEAQMKANLNTVLIGTPGVGKSMLVVLFAFYIALLQKKRVVLFRKQKGKGFSMLYLDAEKKNCWRMDDALIEDLYLHRQYFMGAELCLDGLRYNDVESHFGMMGKFRLLATSAQYPLKDDDLVVIRECLVPFWSLSDLNAIGTHREWPEHENKDRYFYSGGNLRAFLSGEGHAGTSIDKAIRRVVPNDAELLNTQYGGASVSQVDRLRMTGIQANDHRDLNKYLSDRHWICVITSEYALRQLGKIVKPSYYEELWSKGRMLGDDGLMGIAFENYVHTLARDGKKIELQVRAYDRVKARQHTYVALEFEAKACRNDGIDATECDAAMKRLASSSDDYWYPSRRSLDTIDSVAKLNMGGQPNMVGLIQITKSDKHTIDSNAVDKYAGFFPNGSRYIALVPNKETCDKFRLAPASPDTKVPLDVAYITTWCL
;
A
#
# COMPACT_ATOMS: atom_id res chain seq x y z
N MET A 1 27.74 18.49 -5.90
CA MET A 1 27.02 19.73 -6.30
C MET A 1 26.83 19.88 -7.81
N LYS A 2 27.85 20.14 -8.66
CA LYS A 2 27.62 20.35 -10.11
C LYS A 2 26.83 19.23 -10.82
N SER A 3 27.24 17.97 -10.67
CA SER A 3 26.54 16.81 -11.26
C SER A 3 25.08 16.73 -10.78
N ILE A 4 24.90 16.72 -9.45
CA ILE A 4 23.59 16.78 -8.77
C ILE A 4 22.69 17.89 -9.35
N GLY A 5 23.22 19.09 -9.57
CA GLY A 5 22.46 20.22 -10.12
C GLY A 5 22.02 20.07 -11.58
N HIS A 6 22.63 19.16 -12.35
CA HIS A 6 22.18 18.78 -13.69
C HIS A 6 21.10 17.68 -13.64
N SER A 7 21.21 16.72 -12.72
CA SER A 7 20.16 15.70 -12.54
C SER A 7 18.90 16.22 -11.86
N LEU A 8 18.98 17.36 -11.16
CA LEU A 8 17.87 18.01 -10.45
C LEU A 8 16.99 18.93 -11.31
N ASP A 9 17.12 18.90 -12.63
CA ASP A 9 16.24 19.67 -13.54
C ASP A 9 14.82 19.08 -13.59
N ILE A 10 14.03 19.40 -12.57
CA ILE A 10 12.71 18.80 -12.30
C ILE A 10 11.68 19.09 -13.40
N ASP A 11 11.81 20.19 -14.15
CA ASP A 11 10.93 20.47 -15.29
C ASP A 11 11.11 19.45 -16.42
N THR A 12 12.25 18.73 -16.46
CA THR A 12 12.51 17.62 -17.39
C THR A 12 12.10 16.25 -16.86
N TRP A 13 11.76 16.13 -15.57
CA TRP A 13 11.51 14.84 -14.94
C TRP A 13 10.24 14.16 -15.46
N GLN A 14 10.37 12.86 -15.75
CA GLN A 14 9.27 11.97 -16.10
C GLN A 14 9.13 10.88 -15.04
N VAL A 15 8.02 10.14 -15.07
CA VAL A 15 7.85 8.97 -14.18
C VAL A 15 8.85 7.89 -14.57
N GLY A 16 9.69 7.46 -13.64
CA GLY A 16 10.79 6.53 -13.89
C GLY A 16 11.96 6.69 -12.93
N GLY A 17 13.05 5.99 -13.21
CA GLY A 17 14.26 5.97 -12.38
C GLY A 17 15.33 6.98 -12.82
N ILE A 18 15.91 7.72 -11.88
CA ILE A 18 16.98 8.69 -12.12
C ILE A 18 18.14 8.53 -11.13
N ALA A 19 19.37 8.85 -11.57
CA ALA A 19 20.56 8.90 -10.72
C ALA A 19 20.86 10.36 -10.32
N LEU A 20 20.91 10.63 -9.02
CA LEU A 20 20.95 12.01 -8.49
C LEU A 20 22.30 12.45 -7.92
N ASP A 21 23.26 11.54 -7.73
CA ASP A 21 24.56 11.82 -7.09
C ASP A 21 24.52 12.41 -5.66
N ILE A 22 23.32 12.55 -5.05
CA ILE A 22 23.15 13.10 -3.69
C ILE A 22 23.85 12.22 -2.65
N CYS A 23 23.93 10.90 -2.87
CA CYS A 23 24.71 9.94 -2.09
C CYS A 23 26.18 10.36 -1.85
N ARG A 24 26.77 11.17 -2.75
CA ARG A 24 28.14 11.69 -2.64
C ARG A 24 28.30 12.81 -1.59
N ILE A 25 27.22 13.24 -0.93
CA ILE A 25 27.19 14.31 0.10
C ILE A 25 26.29 13.89 1.29
N GLU A 26 25.15 13.26 1.02
CA GLU A 26 24.25 12.69 2.02
C GLU A 26 24.21 11.17 1.85
N SER A 27 25.04 10.45 2.60
CA SER A 27 25.40 9.05 2.32
C SER A 27 24.32 8.00 2.63
N ASP A 28 23.20 8.37 3.26
CA ASP A 28 22.01 7.52 3.37
C ASP A 28 20.95 7.79 2.27
N PHE A 29 21.19 8.76 1.38
CA PHE A 29 20.35 8.97 0.21
C PHE A 29 20.67 7.93 -0.89
N PRO A 30 19.68 7.32 -1.54
CA PRO A 30 19.93 6.25 -2.51
C PRO A 30 20.59 6.78 -3.80
N GLU A 31 21.45 5.96 -4.41
CA GLU A 31 22.11 6.27 -5.68
C GLU A 31 21.10 6.45 -6.84
N TRP A 32 20.04 5.64 -6.81
CA TRP A 32 18.93 5.66 -7.74
C TRP A 32 17.62 6.01 -7.03
N PHE A 33 16.88 6.95 -7.61
CA PHE A 33 15.62 7.48 -7.09
C PHE A 33 14.51 7.22 -8.10
N TYR A 34 13.39 6.65 -7.65
CA TYR A 34 12.19 6.51 -8.49
C TYR A 34 11.29 7.73 -8.38
N VAL A 35 11.17 8.47 -9.47
CA VAL A 35 10.20 9.53 -9.66
C VAL A 35 8.84 8.90 -9.98
N ARG A 36 7.89 8.98 -9.04
CA ARG A 36 6.47 8.72 -9.30
C ARG A 36 5.71 10.02 -9.59
N LYS A 37 4.49 9.92 -10.10
CA LYS A 37 3.63 11.10 -10.41
C LYS A 37 3.48 12.01 -9.20
N GLU A 38 3.26 11.44 -8.02
CA GLU A 38 3.05 12.18 -6.77
C GLU A 38 4.32 12.97 -6.37
N THR A 39 5.51 12.48 -6.69
CA THR A 39 6.75 13.24 -6.45
C THR A 39 6.75 14.53 -7.27
N ILE A 40 6.44 14.43 -8.57
CA ILE A 40 6.42 15.58 -9.49
C ILE A 40 5.35 16.60 -9.06
N ASP A 41 4.17 16.12 -8.65
CA ASP A 41 3.08 16.99 -8.22
C ASP A 41 3.33 17.61 -6.82
N ILE A 42 3.94 16.88 -5.88
CA ILE A 42 4.36 17.42 -4.58
C ILE A 42 5.47 18.48 -4.74
N ILE A 43 6.36 18.36 -5.74
CA ILE A 43 7.34 19.42 -6.02
C ILE A 43 6.64 20.70 -6.48
N LYS A 44 5.68 20.62 -7.43
CA LYS A 44 4.91 21.80 -7.87
C LYS A 44 4.15 22.47 -6.72
N VAL A 45 3.60 21.67 -5.81
CA VAL A 45 2.98 22.14 -4.56
C VAL A 45 4.00 22.88 -3.68
N PHE A 46 5.18 22.29 -3.46
CA PHE A 46 6.26 22.90 -2.69
C PHE A 46 6.76 24.21 -3.31
N GLU A 47 6.90 24.26 -4.64
CA GLU A 47 7.24 25.50 -5.35
C GLU A 47 6.20 26.59 -5.17
N ALA A 48 4.90 26.26 -5.28
CA ALA A 48 3.83 27.23 -5.09
C ALA A 48 3.84 27.81 -3.67
N GLN A 49 4.11 26.97 -2.66
CA GLN A 49 4.28 27.40 -1.28
C GLN A 49 5.53 28.27 -1.07
N MET A 50 6.67 27.89 -1.64
CA MET A 50 7.90 28.70 -1.67
C MET A 50 7.67 30.07 -2.31
N LYS A 51 6.95 30.12 -3.44
CA LYS A 51 6.57 31.35 -4.16
C LYS A 51 5.60 32.23 -3.35
N ALA A 52 4.73 31.63 -2.55
CA ALA A 52 3.85 32.30 -1.57
C ALA A 52 4.53 32.60 -0.22
N ASN A 53 5.83 32.29 -0.06
CA ASN A 53 6.60 32.36 1.19
C ASN A 53 5.99 31.55 2.37
N LEU A 54 5.18 30.53 2.09
CA LEU A 54 4.64 29.61 3.08
C LEU A 54 5.66 28.54 3.48
N ASN A 55 5.48 27.97 4.67
CA ASN A 55 6.28 26.86 5.19
C ASN A 55 5.53 25.53 5.01
N THR A 56 6.25 24.45 4.70
CA THR A 56 5.66 23.16 4.30
C THR A 56 5.90 22.10 5.38
N VAL A 57 4.85 21.37 5.75
CA VAL A 57 4.94 20.19 6.61
C VAL A 57 4.56 18.94 5.81
N LEU A 58 5.55 18.13 5.43
CA LEU A 58 5.33 16.83 4.79
C LEU A 58 4.81 15.82 5.82
N ILE A 59 3.57 15.40 5.63
CA ILE A 59 2.87 14.43 6.49
C ILE A 59 2.56 13.12 5.76
N GLY A 60 1.98 12.16 6.47
CA GLY A 60 1.60 10.83 5.97
C GLY A 60 2.29 9.71 6.76
N THR A 61 2.06 8.46 6.36
CA THR A 61 2.44 7.27 7.12
C THR A 61 3.98 7.12 7.28
N PRO A 62 4.48 6.48 8.35
CA PRO A 62 5.90 6.15 8.49
C PRO A 62 6.38 5.15 7.41
N GLY A 63 7.21 5.61 6.48
CA GLY A 63 7.85 4.75 5.46
C GLY A 63 7.61 5.16 4.00
N VAL A 64 6.71 6.11 3.73
CA VAL A 64 6.33 6.57 2.38
C VAL A 64 7.36 7.45 1.64
N GLY A 65 8.58 7.58 2.16
CA GLY A 65 9.67 8.32 1.49
C GLY A 65 9.85 9.80 1.87
N LYS A 66 9.11 10.35 2.86
CA LYS A 66 9.18 11.78 3.23
C LYS A 66 10.60 12.33 3.48
N SER A 67 11.43 11.61 4.24
CA SER A 67 12.81 12.00 4.53
C SER A 67 13.65 12.17 3.25
N MET A 68 13.42 11.29 2.27
CA MET A 68 14.04 11.36 0.94
C MET A 68 13.61 12.63 0.18
N LEU A 69 12.33 13.04 0.30
CA LEU A 69 11.84 14.31 -0.23
C LEU A 69 12.43 15.53 0.50
N VAL A 70 12.64 15.48 1.82
CA VAL A 70 13.29 16.61 2.54
C VAL A 70 14.74 16.78 2.12
N VAL A 71 15.52 15.70 1.99
CA VAL A 71 16.88 15.77 1.44
C VAL A 71 16.83 16.33 0.01
N LEU A 72 15.97 15.76 -0.86
CA LEU A 72 15.83 16.21 -2.24
C LEU A 72 15.49 17.72 -2.34
N PHE A 73 14.56 18.20 -1.52
CA PHE A 73 14.10 19.58 -1.56
C PHE A 73 15.16 20.53 -0.99
N ALA A 74 15.92 20.13 0.04
CA ALA A 74 17.09 20.88 0.50
C ALA A 74 18.13 21.10 -0.62
N PHE A 75 18.41 20.06 -1.42
CA PHE A 75 19.30 20.18 -2.57
C PHE A 75 18.69 21.02 -3.72
N TYR A 76 17.39 20.91 -3.99
CA TYR A 76 16.68 21.76 -4.95
C TYR A 76 16.72 23.26 -4.57
N ILE A 77 16.44 23.58 -3.31
CA ILE A 77 16.47 24.96 -2.79
C ILE A 77 17.89 25.55 -2.92
N ALA A 78 18.91 24.74 -2.62
CA ALA A 78 20.30 25.16 -2.75
C ALA A 78 20.74 25.32 -4.22
N LEU A 79 20.46 24.34 -5.08
CA LEU A 79 21.05 24.26 -6.42
C LEU A 79 20.25 24.97 -7.50
N LEU A 80 18.91 25.00 -7.43
CA LEU A 80 18.06 25.70 -8.40
C LEU A 80 17.60 27.07 -7.88
N GLN A 81 17.02 27.13 -6.67
CA GLN A 81 16.56 28.40 -6.07
C GLN A 81 17.70 29.29 -5.52
N LYS A 82 18.96 28.82 -5.58
CA LYS A 82 20.19 29.51 -5.16
C LYS A 82 20.22 30.01 -3.71
N LYS A 83 19.31 29.56 -2.85
CA LYS A 83 19.28 29.96 -1.45
C LYS A 83 20.30 29.14 -0.64
N ARG A 84 20.76 29.69 0.48
CA ARG A 84 21.51 28.92 1.49
C ARG A 84 20.53 28.00 2.23
N VAL A 85 20.95 26.80 2.59
CA VAL A 85 20.10 25.80 3.26
C VAL A 85 20.83 25.18 4.44
N VAL A 86 20.10 24.97 5.54
CA VAL A 86 20.50 24.09 6.65
C VAL A 86 19.53 22.91 6.66
N LEU A 87 20.04 21.71 6.44
CA LEU A 87 19.29 20.46 6.54
C LEU A 87 19.67 19.79 7.87
N PHE A 88 18.73 19.73 8.82
CA PHE A 88 18.92 19.17 10.16
C PHE A 88 18.04 17.92 10.34
N ARG A 89 18.65 16.76 10.60
CA ARG A 89 18.01 15.44 10.48
C ARG A 89 18.21 14.58 11.73
N LYS A 90 17.12 14.17 12.39
CA LYS A 90 17.11 13.22 13.51
C LYS A 90 17.12 11.78 13.00
N GLN A 91 18.30 11.18 12.82
CA GLN A 91 18.47 9.83 12.30
C GLN A 91 18.30 8.78 13.42
N LYS A 92 17.35 7.85 13.25
CA LYS A 92 17.02 6.83 14.27
C LYS A 92 18.23 5.92 14.53
N GLY A 93 18.78 5.99 15.75
CA GLY A 93 19.93 5.19 16.17
C GLY A 93 21.29 5.78 15.80
N LYS A 94 21.33 7.01 15.26
CA LYS A 94 22.57 7.75 14.94
C LYS A 94 22.66 9.13 15.60
N GLY A 95 21.55 9.74 16.03
CA GLY A 95 21.55 11.08 16.65
C GLY A 95 20.95 12.13 15.73
N PHE A 96 21.50 13.35 15.75
CA PHE A 96 21.17 14.39 14.76
C PHE A 96 22.36 14.63 13.84
N SER A 97 22.08 14.92 12.58
CA SER A 97 23.08 15.32 11.58
C SER A 97 22.67 16.65 10.96
N MET A 98 23.66 17.47 10.60
CA MET A 98 23.48 18.79 10.00
C MET A 98 24.30 18.91 8.71
N LEU A 99 23.65 19.32 7.62
CA LEU A 99 24.27 19.60 6.32
C LEU A 99 23.96 21.05 5.92
N TYR A 100 25.01 21.84 5.71
CA TYR A 100 24.90 23.21 5.20
C TYR A 100 25.21 23.23 3.69
N LEU A 101 24.35 23.87 2.89
CA LEU A 101 24.49 24.00 1.44
C LEU A 101 24.46 25.47 1.01
N ASP A 102 25.45 25.89 0.22
CA ASP A 102 25.58 27.22 -0.38
C ASP A 102 26.18 27.06 -1.79
N ALA A 103 25.30 26.90 -2.78
CA ALA A 103 25.70 26.59 -4.15
C ALA A 103 26.42 27.77 -4.84
N GLU A 104 26.11 29.01 -4.46
CA GLU A 104 26.70 30.22 -5.04
C GLU A 104 28.17 30.35 -4.64
N LYS A 105 28.46 30.24 -3.33
CA LYS A 105 29.84 30.26 -2.81
C LYS A 105 30.54 28.91 -2.95
N LYS A 106 29.85 27.90 -3.47
CA LYS A 106 30.29 26.50 -3.63
C LYS A 106 30.67 25.86 -2.28
N ASN A 107 30.14 26.37 -1.18
CA ASN A 107 30.39 25.87 0.16
C ASN A 107 29.37 24.77 0.53
N CYS A 108 29.87 23.69 1.09
CA CYS A 108 29.09 22.53 1.49
C CYS A 108 29.84 21.83 2.62
N TRP A 109 29.23 21.71 3.81
CA TRP A 109 29.85 21.04 4.95
C TRP A 109 28.82 20.28 5.78
N ARG A 110 29.31 19.25 6.47
CA ARG A 110 28.50 18.23 7.15
C ARG A 110 29.01 18.05 8.59
N MET A 111 28.09 17.79 9.51
CA MET A 111 28.34 17.39 10.89
C MET A 111 27.41 16.22 11.22
N ASP A 112 27.97 15.02 11.43
CA ASP A 112 27.18 13.80 11.63
C ASP A 112 26.70 13.58 13.07
N ASP A 113 27.40 14.15 14.06
CA ASP A 113 27.08 14.13 15.49
C ASP A 113 26.65 15.53 15.98
N ALA A 114 25.64 16.11 15.33
CA ALA A 114 25.13 17.44 15.66
C ALA A 114 24.25 17.44 16.92
N LEU A 115 24.20 18.59 17.58
CA LEU A 115 23.30 18.93 18.69
C LEU A 115 22.26 19.95 18.23
N ILE A 116 21.21 20.15 19.03
CA ILE A 116 20.19 21.19 18.73
C ILE A 116 20.79 22.59 18.94
N GLU A 117 21.69 22.69 19.90
CA GLU A 117 22.44 23.87 20.30
C GLU A 117 23.35 24.41 19.17
N ASP A 118 23.79 23.56 18.22
CA ASP A 118 24.61 24.00 17.09
C ASP A 118 23.85 24.93 16.14
N LEU A 119 22.52 24.84 16.09
CA LEU A 119 21.65 25.80 15.39
C LEU A 119 21.71 27.20 16.02
N TYR A 120 22.06 27.32 17.31
CA TYR A 120 22.39 28.60 17.96
C TYR A 120 23.85 29.01 17.75
N LEU A 121 24.81 28.11 17.99
CA LEU A 121 26.24 28.41 17.91
C LEU A 121 26.63 28.93 16.51
N HIS A 122 26.05 28.34 15.47
CA HIS A 122 26.29 28.74 14.07
C HIS A 122 25.21 29.68 13.52
N ARG A 123 24.31 30.23 14.36
CA ARG A 123 23.17 31.07 13.93
C ARG A 123 23.58 32.26 13.07
N GLN A 124 24.72 32.89 13.34
CA GLN A 124 25.23 34.00 12.51
C GLN A 124 25.66 33.53 11.11
N TYR A 125 26.30 32.36 11.00
CA TYR A 125 26.62 31.72 9.72
C TYR A 125 25.34 31.35 8.94
N PHE A 126 24.30 30.92 9.64
CA PHE A 126 23.02 30.49 9.07
C PHE A 126 21.99 31.61 8.89
N MET A 127 22.31 32.88 9.20
CA MET A 127 21.37 33.99 9.03
C MET A 127 20.92 34.12 7.57
N GLY A 128 19.63 33.88 7.31
CA GLY A 128 19.04 33.90 5.97
C GLY A 128 19.29 32.62 5.15
N ALA A 129 19.56 31.49 5.79
CA ALA A 129 19.40 30.16 5.20
C ALA A 129 17.99 29.62 5.45
N GLU A 130 17.45 28.85 4.51
CA GLU A 130 16.18 28.12 4.65
C GLU A 130 16.44 26.85 5.50
N LEU A 131 15.68 26.64 6.58
CA LEU A 131 15.85 25.50 7.48
C LEU A 131 14.94 24.32 7.07
N CYS A 132 15.54 23.18 6.77
CA CYS A 132 14.85 21.93 6.40
C CYS A 132 15.03 20.88 7.52
N LEU A 133 13.93 20.29 7.96
CA LEU A 133 13.86 19.43 9.15
C LEU A 133 13.36 18.01 8.82
N ASP A 134 14.10 16.99 9.24
CA ASP A 134 13.77 15.56 9.04
C ASP A 134 13.80 14.78 10.36
N GLY A 135 12.90 13.80 10.50
CA GLY A 135 12.86 12.86 11.64
C GLY A 135 12.36 13.43 12.98
N LEU A 136 12.11 14.74 13.06
CA LEU A 136 11.55 15.40 14.24
C LEU A 136 10.05 15.12 14.41
N ARG A 137 9.59 15.12 15.67
CA ARG A 137 8.16 15.16 16.04
C ARG A 137 7.72 16.60 16.26
N TYR A 138 6.41 16.85 16.25
CA TYR A 138 5.83 18.13 16.66
C TYR A 138 6.40 18.63 18.00
N ASN A 139 6.39 17.81 19.04
CA ASN A 139 6.90 18.16 20.37
C ASN A 139 8.41 18.49 20.37
N ASP A 140 9.22 17.87 19.47
CA ASP A 140 10.64 18.20 19.35
C ASP A 140 10.85 19.61 18.77
N VAL A 141 9.90 20.09 17.95
CA VAL A 141 9.90 21.43 17.34
C VAL A 141 9.27 22.45 18.29
N GLU A 142 8.19 22.12 18.98
CA GLU A 142 7.50 23.00 19.93
C GLU A 142 8.38 23.34 21.14
N SER A 143 9.08 22.36 21.72
CA SER A 143 10.03 22.63 22.83
C SER A 143 11.23 23.49 22.41
N HIS A 144 11.47 23.63 21.11
CA HIS A 144 12.59 24.37 20.52
C HIS A 144 12.11 25.45 19.54
N PHE A 145 10.87 25.95 19.70
CA PHE A 145 10.20 26.76 18.67
C PHE A 145 10.97 28.03 18.27
N GLY A 146 11.68 28.66 19.21
CA GLY A 146 12.55 29.83 18.93
C GLY A 146 13.72 29.55 17.97
N MET A 147 14.13 28.28 17.84
CA MET A 147 15.10 27.79 16.85
C MET A 147 14.39 27.20 15.63
N MET A 148 13.53 26.20 15.86
CA MET A 148 13.02 25.32 14.82
C MET A 148 11.74 25.81 14.16
N GLY A 149 10.94 26.65 14.83
CA GLY A 149 9.67 27.18 14.32
C GLY A 149 9.78 28.11 13.11
N LYS A 150 11.01 28.38 12.65
CA LYS A 150 11.30 29.08 11.38
C LYS A 150 11.78 28.13 10.27
N PHE A 151 11.37 26.86 10.34
CA PHE A 151 11.56 25.90 9.26
C PHE A 151 10.87 26.36 7.98
N ARG A 152 11.51 26.14 6.83
CA ARG A 152 10.85 26.19 5.52
C ARG A 152 10.14 24.87 5.23
N LEU A 153 10.75 23.77 5.62
CA LEU A 153 10.30 22.41 5.32
C LEU A 153 10.48 21.51 6.54
N LEU A 154 9.47 20.71 6.89
CA LEU A 154 9.51 19.73 7.97
C LEU A 154 8.88 18.41 7.51
N ALA A 155 9.49 17.26 7.81
CA ALA A 155 8.84 15.95 7.70
C ALA A 155 8.60 15.33 9.08
N THR A 156 7.32 15.17 9.45
CA THR A 156 6.89 14.51 10.70
C THR A 156 6.24 13.15 10.41
N SER A 157 6.43 12.20 11.33
CA SER A 157 5.83 10.86 11.26
C SER A 157 4.41 10.76 11.86
N ALA A 158 3.90 11.86 12.40
CA ALA A 158 2.54 12.04 12.91
C ALA A 158 1.90 13.28 12.25
N GLN A 159 0.59 13.47 12.43
CA GLN A 159 -0.11 14.72 12.12
C GLN A 159 0.60 15.91 12.77
N TYR A 160 0.57 17.08 12.12
CA TYR A 160 1.00 18.34 12.74
C TYR A 160 -0.25 19.06 13.26
N PRO A 161 -0.42 19.23 14.60
CA PRO A 161 -1.57 19.95 15.15
C PRO A 161 -1.45 21.45 14.84
N LEU A 162 -1.91 21.84 13.65
CA LEU A 162 -2.02 23.23 13.20
C LEU A 162 -2.96 23.99 14.15
N LYS A 163 -2.46 25.10 14.67
CA LYS A 163 -3.25 26.11 15.40
C LYS A 163 -3.78 27.11 14.37
N ASP A 164 -4.85 27.86 14.68
CA ASP A 164 -5.45 28.79 13.70
C ASP A 164 -4.44 29.85 13.19
N ASP A 165 -3.54 30.32 14.05
CA ASP A 165 -2.44 31.23 13.68
C ASP A 165 -1.43 30.59 12.71
N ASP A 166 -1.20 29.26 12.80
CA ASP A 166 -0.31 28.53 11.88
C ASP A 166 -0.89 28.56 10.45
N LEU A 167 -2.22 28.63 10.29
CA LEU A 167 -2.88 28.65 8.97
C LEU A 167 -2.57 29.92 8.15
N VAL A 168 -1.94 30.93 8.73
CA VAL A 168 -1.41 32.09 7.98
C VAL A 168 -0.08 31.78 7.29
N VAL A 169 0.74 30.88 7.85
CA VAL A 169 2.16 30.72 7.49
C VAL A 169 2.61 29.29 7.16
N ILE A 170 1.90 28.27 7.62
CA ILE A 170 2.26 26.84 7.45
C ILE A 170 1.17 26.11 6.65
N ARG A 171 1.56 25.16 5.81
CA ARG A 171 0.66 24.22 5.13
C ARG A 171 1.15 22.79 5.32
N GLU A 172 0.26 21.91 5.77
CA GLU A 172 0.50 20.46 5.63
C GLU A 172 0.46 20.08 4.14
N CYS A 173 1.26 19.09 3.76
CA CYS A 173 1.29 18.49 2.44
C CYS A 173 1.42 16.97 2.60
N LEU A 174 0.42 16.22 2.15
CA LEU A 174 0.44 14.76 2.24
C LEU A 174 1.41 14.15 1.24
N VAL A 175 2.30 13.28 1.74
CA VAL A 175 3.03 12.30 0.93
C VAL A 175 2.27 10.97 1.03
N PRO A 176 1.50 10.56 0.00
CA PRO A 176 0.64 9.38 0.06
C PRO A 176 1.46 8.08 0.05
N PHE A 177 0.81 6.95 0.33
CA PHE A 177 1.40 5.62 0.13
C PHE A 177 1.77 5.34 -1.34
N TRP A 178 2.54 4.28 -1.58
CA TRP A 178 3.06 3.89 -2.90
C TRP A 178 2.11 2.91 -3.59
N SER A 179 1.86 3.07 -4.89
CA SER A 179 1.04 2.11 -5.63
C SER A 179 1.81 0.80 -5.87
N LEU A 180 1.08 -0.29 -6.10
CA LEU A 180 1.68 -1.55 -6.59
C LEU A 180 2.50 -1.32 -7.87
N SER A 181 2.08 -0.42 -8.76
CA SER A 181 2.81 -0.13 -10.00
C SER A 181 4.16 0.54 -9.77
N ASP A 182 4.26 1.48 -8.82
CA ASP A 182 5.53 2.11 -8.46
C ASP A 182 6.48 1.12 -7.78
N LEU A 183 5.95 0.28 -6.89
CA LEU A 183 6.73 -0.73 -6.16
C LEU A 183 7.22 -1.85 -7.10
N ASN A 184 6.42 -2.27 -8.08
CA ASN A 184 6.86 -3.18 -9.13
C ASN A 184 7.95 -2.58 -10.02
N ALA A 185 7.91 -1.28 -10.31
CA ALA A 185 8.99 -0.60 -11.06
C ALA A 185 10.30 -0.56 -10.25
N ILE A 186 10.22 -0.34 -8.93
CA ILE A 186 11.38 -0.47 -8.01
C ILE A 186 11.90 -1.91 -7.97
N GLY A 187 11.01 -2.90 -7.88
CA GLY A 187 11.36 -4.32 -7.92
C GLY A 187 12.07 -4.73 -9.21
N THR A 188 11.57 -4.23 -10.35
CA THR A 188 12.18 -4.43 -11.68
C THR A 188 13.59 -3.85 -11.73
N HIS A 189 13.81 -2.63 -11.22
CA HIS A 189 15.16 -2.04 -11.12
C HIS A 189 16.09 -2.80 -10.15
N ARG A 190 15.53 -3.51 -9.16
CA ARG A 190 16.28 -4.37 -8.23
C ARG A 190 16.51 -5.79 -8.75
N GLU A 191 16.09 -6.09 -9.97
CA GLU A 191 16.15 -7.42 -10.60
C GLU A 191 15.41 -8.51 -9.78
N TRP A 192 14.43 -8.10 -8.96
CA TRP A 192 13.63 -9.00 -8.13
C TRP A 192 12.61 -9.77 -8.98
N PRO A 193 12.50 -11.11 -8.86
CA PRO A 193 11.47 -11.90 -9.52
C PRO A 193 10.05 -11.42 -9.22
N GLU A 194 9.12 -11.66 -10.13
CA GLU A 194 7.71 -11.25 -9.96
C GLU A 194 7.08 -11.79 -8.67
N HIS A 195 7.38 -13.04 -8.29
CA HIS A 195 6.89 -13.62 -7.04
C HIS A 195 7.46 -12.91 -5.80
N GLU A 196 8.74 -12.52 -5.81
CA GLU A 196 9.34 -11.76 -4.70
C GLU A 196 8.70 -10.37 -4.56
N ASN A 197 8.36 -9.72 -5.68
CA ASN A 197 7.62 -8.46 -5.68
C ASN A 197 6.18 -8.63 -5.14
N LYS A 198 5.47 -9.69 -5.56
CA LYS A 198 4.14 -10.06 -5.03
C LYS A 198 4.21 -10.28 -3.51
N ASP A 199 5.15 -11.08 -3.01
CA ASP A 199 5.31 -11.35 -1.57
C ASP A 199 5.70 -10.09 -0.79
N ARG A 200 6.67 -9.30 -1.28
CA ARG A 200 7.05 -8.03 -0.65
C ARG A 200 5.86 -7.09 -0.54
N TYR A 201 5.01 -6.99 -1.56
CA TYR A 201 3.79 -6.18 -1.52
C TYR A 201 2.71 -6.78 -0.60
N PHE A 202 2.47 -8.09 -0.64
CA PHE A 202 1.53 -8.78 0.24
C PHE A 202 1.76 -8.46 1.72
N TYR A 203 3.03 -8.43 2.15
CA TYR A 203 3.38 -7.99 3.49
C TYR A 203 3.36 -6.47 3.67
N SER A 204 3.95 -5.67 2.78
CA SER A 204 4.18 -4.24 3.03
C SER A 204 3.05 -3.28 2.62
N GLY A 205 2.19 -3.67 1.68
CA GLY A 205 1.28 -2.76 0.97
C GLY A 205 2.04 -1.57 0.36
N GLY A 206 1.45 -0.38 0.39
CA GLY A 206 2.08 0.84 -0.11
C GLY A 206 3.22 1.42 0.75
N ASN A 207 3.82 0.63 1.65
CA ASN A 207 4.89 1.08 2.54
C ASN A 207 6.28 0.76 1.98
N LEU A 208 6.83 1.68 1.18
CA LEU A 208 8.15 1.55 0.56
C LEU A 208 9.25 1.06 1.51
N ARG A 209 9.30 1.57 2.77
CA ARG A 209 10.31 1.09 3.74
C ARG A 209 10.13 -0.39 4.04
N ALA A 210 8.91 -0.87 4.28
CA ALA A 210 8.67 -2.28 4.55
C ALA A 210 8.88 -3.16 3.30
N PHE A 211 8.51 -2.66 2.11
CA PHE A 211 8.75 -3.32 0.82
C PHE A 211 10.24 -3.59 0.59
N LEU A 212 11.09 -2.58 0.82
CA LEU A 212 12.54 -2.69 0.72
C LEU A 212 13.13 -3.61 1.81
N SER A 213 12.65 -3.52 3.05
CA SER A 213 13.11 -4.35 4.19
C SER A 213 12.78 -5.84 4.07
N GLY A 214 11.86 -6.23 3.17
CA GLY A 214 11.46 -7.62 2.95
C GLY A 214 10.52 -8.19 4.03
N GLU A 215 10.02 -9.40 3.75
CA GLU A 215 9.01 -10.11 4.55
C GLU A 215 9.29 -10.09 6.05
N GLY A 216 10.46 -10.62 6.48
CA GLY A 216 10.70 -10.95 7.89
C GLY A 216 10.58 -9.73 8.81
N HIS A 217 10.96 -8.54 8.34
CA HIS A 217 10.74 -7.29 9.06
C HIS A 217 9.29 -6.81 8.92
N ALA A 218 8.70 -6.87 7.73
CA ALA A 218 7.34 -6.40 7.46
C ALA A 218 6.29 -7.18 8.29
N GLY A 219 6.27 -8.50 8.18
CA GLY A 219 5.38 -9.39 8.94
C GLY A 219 5.55 -9.23 10.45
N THR A 220 6.80 -9.27 10.95
CA THR A 220 7.10 -9.04 12.38
C THR A 220 6.60 -7.67 12.89
N SER A 221 6.62 -6.63 12.04
CA SER A 221 6.12 -5.30 12.39
C SER A 221 4.59 -5.27 12.46
N ILE A 222 3.91 -5.98 11.55
CA ILE A 222 2.45 -6.09 11.49
C ILE A 222 1.92 -6.92 12.65
N ASP A 223 2.49 -8.10 12.92
CA ASP A 223 2.12 -8.95 14.05
C ASP A 223 2.19 -8.17 15.38
N LYS A 224 3.24 -7.36 15.57
CA LYS A 224 3.43 -6.53 16.77
C LYS A 224 2.43 -5.38 16.89
N ALA A 225 1.80 -4.95 15.80
CA ALA A 225 0.70 -3.99 15.81
C ALA A 225 -0.65 -4.69 16.01
N ILE A 226 -0.93 -5.80 15.31
CA ILE A 226 -2.20 -6.53 15.38
C ILE A 226 -2.41 -7.17 16.75
N ARG A 227 -1.36 -7.69 17.41
CA ARG A 227 -1.42 -8.15 18.82
C ARG A 227 -1.81 -7.04 19.83
N ARG A 228 -2.00 -5.80 19.38
CA ARG A 228 -2.38 -4.63 20.19
C ARG A 228 -3.69 -3.97 19.70
N VAL A 229 -4.36 -4.55 18.70
CA VAL A 229 -5.72 -4.15 18.28
C VAL A 229 -6.70 -5.06 19.02
N VAL A 230 -7.48 -4.51 19.94
CA VAL A 230 -8.61 -5.22 20.55
C VAL A 230 -9.89 -4.99 19.73
N PRO A 231 -10.95 -5.81 19.87
CA PRO A 231 -12.19 -5.63 19.10
C PRO A 231 -12.82 -4.23 19.24
N ASN A 232 -12.67 -3.56 20.39
CA ASN A 232 -13.15 -2.20 20.60
C ASN A 232 -12.36 -1.16 19.78
N ASP A 233 -11.08 -1.42 19.46
CA ASP A 233 -10.26 -0.56 18.60
C ASP A 233 -10.52 -0.85 17.10
N ALA A 234 -11.23 -1.93 16.77
CA ALA A 234 -11.43 -2.34 15.37
C ALA A 234 -12.23 -1.31 14.57
N GLU A 235 -13.16 -0.58 15.22
CA GLU A 235 -13.93 0.50 14.58
C GLU A 235 -13.03 1.73 14.26
N LEU A 236 -11.92 1.92 14.99
CA LEU A 236 -10.91 2.94 14.68
C LEU A 236 -10.14 2.63 13.39
N LEU A 237 -10.15 1.39 12.89
CA LEU A 237 -9.53 1.04 11.60
C LEU A 237 -10.24 1.70 10.42
N ASN A 238 -11.51 2.09 10.59
CA ASN A 238 -12.33 2.74 9.56
C ASN A 238 -12.33 4.26 9.61
N THR A 239 -11.93 4.89 10.73
CA THR A 239 -11.92 6.36 10.84
C THR A 239 -10.95 6.98 9.81
N GLN A 240 -11.40 8.07 9.16
CA GLN A 240 -10.57 8.80 8.19
C GLN A 240 -9.38 9.51 8.87
N TYR A 241 -9.59 9.97 10.10
CA TYR A 241 -8.60 10.73 10.86
C TYR A 241 -7.85 9.83 11.85
N GLY A 242 -6.58 10.16 12.07
CA GLY A 242 -5.81 9.65 13.21
C GLY A 242 -6.34 10.25 14.51
N GLY A 243 -7.40 9.66 15.08
CA GLY A 243 -7.77 9.96 16.46
C GLY A 243 -6.57 9.68 17.37
N ALA A 244 -6.26 10.60 18.29
CA ALA A 244 -5.02 10.55 19.09
C ALA A 244 -4.89 9.32 20.03
N SER A 245 -5.92 8.47 20.09
CA SER A 245 -5.96 7.19 20.79
C SER A 245 -5.27 6.06 20.01
N VAL A 246 -4.28 5.42 20.66
CA VAL A 246 -3.66 4.13 20.26
C VAL A 246 -2.78 4.18 18.99
N SER A 247 -1.53 4.64 19.19
CA SER A 247 -0.38 4.72 18.24
C SER A 247 0.07 3.43 17.52
N GLN A 248 -0.76 2.39 17.52
CA GLN A 248 -0.53 1.10 16.86
C GLN A 248 -1.46 0.92 15.64
N VAL A 249 -2.67 1.50 15.67
CA VAL A 249 -3.61 1.53 14.54
C VAL A 249 -2.97 2.24 13.34
N ASP A 250 -2.26 3.34 13.59
CA ASP A 250 -1.52 4.14 12.59
C ASP A 250 -0.25 3.46 12.04
N ARG A 251 0.07 2.25 12.51
CA ARG A 251 1.14 1.40 11.93
C ARG A 251 0.61 0.46 10.87
N LEU A 252 -0.71 0.20 10.89
CA LEU A 252 -1.43 -0.63 9.93
C LEU A 252 -2.08 0.23 8.85
N ARG A 253 -2.60 1.41 9.23
CA ARG A 253 -3.21 2.36 8.31
C ARG A 253 -2.18 3.14 7.48
N MET A 254 -2.53 3.35 6.22
CA MET A 254 -1.83 4.15 5.22
C MET A 254 -2.75 5.24 4.69
N THR A 255 -2.23 6.45 4.50
CA THR A 255 -2.99 7.58 3.95
C THR A 255 -2.71 7.72 2.45
N GLY A 256 -3.77 7.67 1.64
CA GLY A 256 -3.76 7.94 0.20
C GLY A 256 -4.55 9.21 -0.14
N ILE A 257 -4.65 9.52 -1.43
CA ILE A 257 -5.36 10.69 -1.97
C ILE A 257 -6.42 10.21 -2.96
N GLN A 258 -7.60 10.81 -2.94
CA GLN A 258 -8.68 10.53 -3.90
C GLN A 258 -8.23 10.67 -5.36
N ALA A 259 -8.69 9.75 -6.22
CA ALA A 259 -8.39 9.72 -7.66
C ALA A 259 -9.01 10.90 -8.46
N ASN A 260 -9.71 11.82 -7.79
CA ASN A 260 -10.22 13.08 -8.33
C ASN A 260 -9.15 13.83 -9.15
N ASP A 261 -9.62 14.67 -10.09
CA ASP A 261 -8.86 15.35 -11.15
C ASP A 261 -7.33 15.32 -10.97
N HIS A 262 -6.65 14.60 -11.86
CA HIS A 262 -5.20 14.46 -11.88
C HIS A 262 -4.42 15.78 -12.04
N ARG A 263 -5.11 16.90 -12.29
CA ARG A 263 -4.58 18.28 -12.37
C ARG A 263 -4.77 19.10 -11.09
N ASP A 264 -5.71 18.77 -10.21
CA ASP A 264 -5.85 19.50 -8.95
C ASP A 264 -4.71 19.13 -7.99
N LEU A 265 -3.90 20.13 -7.63
CA LEU A 265 -2.81 20.00 -6.67
C LEU A 265 -3.28 20.27 -5.22
N ASN A 266 -4.45 20.86 -5.00
CA ASN A 266 -4.97 21.16 -3.67
C ASN A 266 -5.32 19.89 -2.87
N LYS A 267 -5.50 18.75 -3.54
CA LYS A 267 -5.67 17.44 -2.90
C LYS A 267 -4.45 16.94 -2.11
N TYR A 268 -3.25 17.49 -2.36
CA TYR A 268 -2.10 17.27 -1.48
C TYR A 268 -2.16 18.13 -0.21
N LEU A 269 -3.01 19.16 -0.17
CA LEU A 269 -3.05 20.20 0.86
C LEU A 269 -4.34 20.24 1.70
N SER A 270 -5.38 19.51 1.31
CA SER A 270 -6.67 19.48 2.00
C SER A 270 -7.07 18.06 2.37
N ASP A 271 -7.17 17.85 3.68
CA ASP A 271 -7.61 16.66 4.40
C ASP A 271 -8.86 15.98 3.83
N ARG A 272 -9.85 16.74 3.36
CA ARG A 272 -11.09 16.23 2.72
C ARG A 272 -10.83 15.30 1.52
N HIS A 273 -9.65 15.37 0.91
CA HIS A 273 -9.23 14.53 -0.21
C HIS A 273 -8.38 13.31 0.21
N TRP A 274 -8.01 13.21 1.49
CA TRP A 274 -7.17 12.14 2.02
C TRP A 274 -8.02 10.97 2.51
N ILE A 275 -7.55 9.75 2.30
CA ILE A 275 -8.28 8.54 2.70
C ILE A 275 -7.33 7.60 3.47
N CYS A 276 -7.78 7.17 4.64
CA CYS A 276 -7.07 6.24 5.50
C CYS A 276 -7.58 4.80 5.27
N VAL A 277 -6.68 3.90 4.87
CA VAL A 277 -6.93 2.50 4.50
C VAL A 277 -5.84 1.59 5.02
N ILE A 278 -6.03 0.28 5.03
CA ILE A 278 -4.96 -0.70 5.28
C ILE A 278 -4.62 -1.35 3.95
N THR A 279 -3.39 -1.16 3.46
CA THR A 279 -2.96 -1.63 2.12
C THR A 279 -2.19 -2.95 2.16
N SER A 280 -1.84 -3.45 3.34
CA SER A 280 -1.15 -4.74 3.50
C SER A 280 -2.18 -5.86 3.54
N GLU A 281 -2.12 -6.78 2.58
CA GLU A 281 -3.00 -7.94 2.54
C GLU A 281 -2.73 -8.88 3.72
N TYR A 282 -1.47 -9.10 4.08
CA TYR A 282 -1.11 -9.87 5.27
C TYR A 282 -1.76 -9.27 6.53
N ALA A 283 -1.71 -7.94 6.68
CA ALA A 283 -2.38 -7.28 7.79
C ALA A 283 -3.90 -7.50 7.77
N LEU A 284 -4.54 -7.44 6.60
CA LEU A 284 -5.98 -7.64 6.45
C LEU A 284 -6.42 -9.09 6.72
N ARG A 285 -5.64 -10.08 6.26
CA ARG A 285 -5.87 -11.51 6.53
C ARG A 285 -5.74 -11.84 8.01
N GLN A 286 -4.84 -11.17 8.73
CA GLN A 286 -4.72 -11.27 10.19
C GLN A 286 -5.79 -10.45 10.95
N LEU A 287 -6.18 -9.28 10.42
CA LEU A 287 -7.17 -8.39 11.02
C LEU A 287 -8.62 -8.86 10.90
N GLY A 288 -8.94 -9.85 10.07
CA GLY A 288 -10.31 -10.37 9.94
C GLY A 288 -10.95 -10.90 11.24
N LYS A 289 -10.24 -10.96 12.37
CA LYS A 289 -10.42 -12.02 13.37
C LYS A 289 -11.12 -11.70 14.71
N ILE A 290 -11.38 -10.50 15.23
CA ILE A 290 -11.19 -9.08 14.86
C ILE A 290 -12.28 -8.47 13.94
N VAL A 291 -12.03 -8.03 12.69
CA VAL A 291 -13.00 -7.18 11.96
C VAL A 291 -14.21 -7.93 11.39
N LYS A 292 -15.38 -7.29 11.40
CA LYS A 292 -16.62 -7.76 10.76
C LYS A 292 -16.48 -7.70 9.22
N PRO A 293 -17.21 -8.53 8.44
CA PRO A 293 -17.18 -8.51 6.97
C PRO A 293 -17.37 -7.11 6.34
N SER A 294 -18.23 -6.27 6.92
CA SER A 294 -18.52 -4.91 6.43
C SER A 294 -17.32 -3.96 6.45
N TYR A 295 -16.25 -4.28 7.18
CA TYR A 295 -14.97 -3.58 7.07
C TYR A 295 -14.43 -3.64 5.62
N TYR A 296 -14.58 -4.77 4.95
CA TYR A 296 -14.07 -4.99 3.60
C TYR A 296 -14.96 -4.34 2.53
N GLU A 297 -16.27 -4.21 2.78
CA GLU A 297 -17.22 -3.44 1.95
C GLU A 297 -16.88 -1.94 1.97
N GLU A 298 -16.52 -1.41 3.14
CA GLU A 298 -16.01 -0.04 3.31
C GLU A 298 -14.61 0.12 2.66
N LEU A 299 -13.71 -0.85 2.84
CA LEU A 299 -12.37 -0.85 2.24
C LEU A 299 -12.42 -0.86 0.70
N TRP A 300 -13.30 -1.68 0.11
CA TRP A 300 -13.55 -1.68 -1.33
C TRP A 300 -14.02 -0.30 -1.81
N SER A 301 -14.92 0.33 -1.07
CA SER A 301 -15.44 1.66 -1.40
C SER A 301 -14.38 2.75 -1.30
N LYS A 302 -13.49 2.68 -0.30
CA LYS A 302 -12.28 3.51 -0.22
C LYS A 302 -11.32 3.23 -1.37
N GLY A 303 -11.15 1.98 -1.78
CA GLY A 303 -10.38 1.57 -2.96
C GLY A 303 -10.91 2.23 -4.24
N ARG A 304 -12.23 2.21 -4.47
CA ARG A 304 -12.89 2.94 -5.57
C ARG A 304 -12.57 4.44 -5.54
N MET A 305 -12.64 5.08 -4.38
CA MET A 305 -12.33 6.52 -4.22
C MET A 305 -10.83 6.84 -4.44
N LEU A 306 -9.93 5.92 -4.09
CA LEU A 306 -8.48 6.02 -4.31
C LEU A 306 -8.06 5.70 -5.75
N GLY A 307 -8.91 5.06 -6.54
CA GLY A 307 -8.52 4.44 -7.81
C GLY A 307 -7.59 3.23 -7.62
N ASP A 308 -7.48 2.70 -6.41
CA ASP A 308 -6.59 1.58 -6.09
C ASP A 308 -7.26 0.24 -6.38
N ASP A 309 -7.09 -0.15 -7.63
CA ASP A 309 -7.54 -1.41 -8.21
C ASP A 309 -6.96 -2.63 -7.45
N GLY A 310 -5.75 -2.54 -6.89
CA GLY A 310 -5.15 -3.61 -6.09
C GLY A 310 -5.85 -3.77 -4.75
N LEU A 311 -6.09 -2.64 -4.06
CA LEU A 311 -6.80 -2.59 -2.79
C LEU A 311 -8.25 -3.10 -2.92
N MET A 312 -8.93 -2.81 -4.02
CA MET A 312 -10.26 -3.38 -4.31
C MET A 312 -10.21 -4.92 -4.43
N GLY A 313 -9.23 -5.48 -5.16
CA GLY A 313 -9.06 -6.94 -5.25
C GLY A 313 -8.84 -7.58 -3.88
N ILE A 314 -7.89 -7.02 -3.11
CA ILE A 314 -7.57 -7.44 -1.74
C ILE A 314 -8.79 -7.39 -0.81
N ALA A 315 -9.60 -6.33 -0.89
CA ALA A 315 -10.80 -6.17 -0.07
C ALA A 315 -11.85 -7.26 -0.36
N PHE A 316 -12.16 -7.50 -1.63
CA PHE A 316 -13.13 -8.53 -2.03
C PHE A 316 -12.67 -9.93 -1.63
N GLU A 317 -11.39 -10.26 -1.86
CA GLU A 317 -10.82 -11.55 -1.48
C GLU A 317 -10.91 -11.80 0.04
N ASN A 318 -10.50 -10.82 0.86
CA ASN A 318 -10.56 -10.94 2.32
C ASN A 318 -12.00 -11.01 2.87
N TYR A 319 -12.99 -10.43 2.18
CA TYR A 319 -14.41 -10.59 2.52
C TYR A 319 -14.85 -12.05 2.38
N VAL A 320 -14.53 -12.72 1.26
CA VAL A 320 -14.90 -14.13 1.03
C VAL A 320 -14.27 -15.05 2.08
N HIS A 321 -12.97 -14.90 2.33
CA HIS A 321 -12.29 -15.70 3.36
C HIS A 321 -12.83 -15.44 4.77
N THR A 322 -13.27 -14.20 5.06
CA THR A 322 -13.86 -13.83 6.36
C THR A 322 -15.26 -14.40 6.52
N LEU A 323 -16.14 -14.33 5.50
CA LEU A 323 -17.45 -14.99 5.53
C LEU A 323 -17.32 -16.50 5.73
N ALA A 324 -16.44 -17.16 4.97
CA ALA A 324 -16.22 -18.60 5.07
C ALA A 324 -15.67 -19.01 6.44
N ARG A 325 -14.70 -18.27 6.99
CA ARG A 325 -14.12 -18.53 8.31
C ARG A 325 -15.13 -18.32 9.44
N ASP A 326 -16.04 -17.36 9.32
CA ASP A 326 -16.99 -16.99 10.37
C ASP A 326 -18.31 -17.78 10.31
N GLY A 327 -18.33 -18.90 9.56
CA GLY A 327 -19.51 -19.73 9.37
C GLY A 327 -20.69 -18.96 8.79
N LYS A 328 -20.44 -18.05 7.84
CA LYS A 328 -21.49 -17.30 7.15
C LYS A 328 -21.83 -17.98 5.84
N LYS A 329 -23.13 -18.10 5.60
CA LYS A 329 -23.69 -18.49 4.30
C LYS A 329 -23.20 -17.51 3.23
N ILE A 330 -22.51 -18.02 2.23
CA ILE A 330 -22.12 -17.30 1.02
C ILE A 330 -23.09 -17.71 -0.08
N GLU A 331 -23.91 -16.75 -0.52
CA GLU A 331 -24.87 -16.95 -1.60
C GLU A 331 -24.29 -16.46 -2.94
N LEU A 332 -24.41 -17.30 -3.96
CA LEU A 332 -23.81 -17.14 -5.28
C LEU A 332 -24.86 -17.26 -6.38
N GLN A 333 -24.65 -16.53 -7.47
CA GLN A 333 -25.30 -16.79 -8.76
C GLN A 333 -24.23 -17.30 -9.73
N VAL A 334 -24.34 -18.56 -10.12
CA VAL A 334 -23.35 -19.30 -10.91
C VAL A 334 -23.85 -19.53 -12.33
N ARG A 335 -22.96 -19.36 -13.31
CA ARG A 335 -23.19 -19.76 -14.70
C ARG A 335 -22.03 -20.63 -15.18
N ALA A 336 -22.30 -21.51 -16.15
CA ALA A 336 -21.23 -22.16 -16.90
C ALA A 336 -20.35 -21.10 -17.61
N TYR A 337 -19.05 -21.36 -17.68
CA TYR A 337 -18.12 -20.51 -18.42
C TYR A 337 -18.41 -20.56 -19.92
N ASP A 338 -18.44 -19.38 -20.54
CA ASP A 338 -18.86 -19.20 -21.92
C ASP A 338 -17.64 -19.09 -22.84
N ARG A 339 -17.36 -20.18 -23.57
CA ARG A 339 -16.27 -20.27 -24.56
C ARG A 339 -16.56 -19.49 -25.86
N VAL A 340 -17.78 -19.03 -26.11
CA VAL A 340 -18.27 -18.60 -27.45
C VAL A 340 -18.71 -17.13 -27.52
N LYS A 341 -18.80 -16.41 -26.39
CA LYS A 341 -19.28 -15.01 -26.27
C LYS A 341 -20.78 -14.86 -26.55
N ALA A 342 -21.59 -15.71 -25.90
CA ALA A 342 -23.03 -15.54 -25.83
C ALA A 342 -23.41 -14.17 -25.23
N ARG A 343 -24.50 -13.56 -25.71
CA ARG A 343 -24.99 -12.24 -25.26
C ARG A 343 -25.95 -12.29 -24.06
N GLN A 344 -26.36 -13.49 -23.65
CA GLN A 344 -27.26 -13.74 -22.54
C GLN A 344 -26.76 -14.97 -21.78
N HIS A 345 -26.94 -14.96 -20.46
CA HIS A 345 -26.50 -16.03 -19.57
C HIS A 345 -27.63 -16.40 -18.62
N THR A 346 -27.86 -17.71 -18.44
CA THR A 346 -28.74 -18.23 -17.40
C THR A 346 -27.90 -18.48 -16.15
N TYR A 347 -28.43 -18.10 -15.00
CA TYR A 347 -27.77 -18.26 -13.70
C TYR A 347 -28.53 -19.29 -12.86
N VAL A 348 -27.78 -20.02 -12.03
CA VAL A 348 -28.27 -20.97 -11.04
C VAL A 348 -27.82 -20.48 -9.66
N ALA A 349 -28.75 -20.44 -8.70
CA ALA A 349 -28.41 -20.13 -7.33
C ALA A 349 -27.57 -21.26 -6.71
N LEU A 350 -26.50 -20.89 -6.02
CA LEU A 350 -25.72 -21.79 -5.16
C LEU A 350 -25.51 -21.12 -3.81
N GLU A 351 -25.47 -21.92 -2.76
CA GLU A 351 -25.08 -21.50 -1.43
C GLU A 351 -24.07 -22.47 -0.83
N PHE A 352 -23.14 -21.94 -0.04
CA PHE A 352 -22.30 -22.75 0.84
C PHE A 352 -22.06 -22.05 2.17
N GLU A 353 -21.83 -22.83 3.22
CA GLU A 353 -21.54 -22.37 4.57
C GLU A 353 -20.46 -23.30 5.12
N ALA A 354 -19.28 -22.76 5.44
CA ALA A 354 -18.16 -23.56 5.92
C ALA A 354 -18.19 -23.63 7.45
N LYS A 355 -18.33 -24.84 8.00
CA LYS A 355 -18.37 -25.11 9.45
C LYS A 355 -16.96 -25.29 10.00
N ALA A 356 -16.05 -25.79 9.17
CA ALA A 356 -14.62 -25.86 9.44
C ALA A 356 -13.82 -25.19 8.30
N CYS A 357 -12.92 -24.28 8.67
CA CYS A 357 -12.15 -23.45 7.75
C CYS A 357 -10.66 -23.49 8.11
N ARG A 358 -9.79 -23.78 7.12
CA ARG A 358 -8.33 -23.80 7.27
C ARG A 358 -7.65 -22.60 6.61
N ASN A 359 -6.55 -22.16 7.19
CA ASN A 359 -5.54 -21.35 6.51
C ASN A 359 -4.15 -21.91 6.82
N ASP A 360 -3.59 -22.67 5.87
CA ASP A 360 -2.25 -23.23 5.89
C ASP A 360 -1.71 -23.35 4.45
N GLY A 361 -0.39 -23.35 4.27
CA GLY A 361 0.25 -23.35 2.96
C GLY A 361 0.96 -22.03 2.64
N ILE A 362 2.26 -21.95 2.91
CA ILE A 362 3.11 -20.79 2.57
C ILE A 362 3.73 -20.89 1.17
N ASP A 363 3.82 -22.10 0.61
CA ASP A 363 4.33 -22.37 -0.74
C ASP A 363 3.48 -23.45 -1.45
N ALA A 364 3.75 -23.69 -2.73
CA ALA A 364 2.99 -24.65 -3.55
C ALA A 364 3.08 -26.11 -3.05
N THR A 365 4.17 -26.51 -2.39
CA THR A 365 4.36 -27.86 -1.81
C THR A 365 3.51 -28.03 -0.56
N GLU A 366 3.47 -27.00 0.30
CA GLU A 366 2.54 -27.01 1.44
C GLU A 366 1.08 -26.94 0.98
N CYS A 367 0.75 -26.17 -0.07
CA CYS A 367 -0.59 -26.12 -0.64
C CYS A 367 -1.03 -27.49 -1.20
N ASP A 368 -0.13 -28.20 -1.89
CA ASP A 368 -0.34 -29.60 -2.31
C ASP A 368 -0.68 -30.51 -1.12
N ALA A 369 0.04 -30.36 0.01
CA ALA A 369 -0.23 -31.13 1.21
C ALA A 369 -1.54 -30.72 1.89
N ALA A 370 -1.88 -29.43 1.91
CA ALA A 370 -3.09 -28.91 2.53
C ALA A 370 -4.37 -29.32 1.75
N MET A 371 -4.37 -29.22 0.42
CA MET A 371 -5.49 -29.70 -0.40
C MET A 371 -5.69 -31.22 -0.29
N LYS A 372 -4.61 -32.01 -0.22
CA LYS A 372 -4.71 -33.47 0.03
C LYS A 372 -5.30 -33.79 1.41
N ARG A 373 -4.96 -33.00 2.44
CA ARG A 373 -5.61 -33.10 3.76
C ARG A 373 -7.10 -32.76 3.65
N LEU A 374 -7.46 -31.64 3.04
CA LEU A 374 -8.84 -31.19 2.82
C LEU A 374 -9.70 -32.25 2.11
N ALA A 375 -9.16 -32.93 1.11
CA ALA A 375 -9.85 -34.02 0.40
C ALA A 375 -10.22 -35.19 1.33
N SER A 376 -9.43 -35.42 2.38
CA SER A 376 -9.61 -36.50 3.36
C SER A 376 -10.28 -36.10 4.67
N SER A 377 -10.43 -34.80 4.96
CA SER A 377 -10.88 -34.28 6.24
C SER A 377 -12.36 -33.83 6.24
N SER A 378 -12.86 -33.47 7.42
CA SER A 378 -14.14 -32.79 7.61
C SER A 378 -14.07 -31.26 7.50
N ASP A 379 -12.96 -30.70 6.99
CA ASP A 379 -12.85 -29.26 6.74
C ASP A 379 -13.64 -28.89 5.47
N ASP A 380 -14.42 -27.80 5.48
CA ASP A 380 -15.28 -27.38 4.37
C ASP A 380 -14.61 -26.36 3.44
N TYR A 381 -13.73 -25.52 3.98
CA TYR A 381 -13.05 -24.44 3.25
C TYR A 381 -11.56 -24.38 3.57
N TRP A 382 -10.75 -24.07 2.57
CA TRP A 382 -9.32 -23.84 2.69
C TRP A 382 -8.89 -22.67 1.81
N TYR A 383 -7.88 -21.93 2.25
CA TYR A 383 -7.17 -20.94 1.45
C TYR A 383 -5.70 -20.88 1.90
N PRO A 384 -4.74 -20.61 1.01
CA PRO A 384 -3.32 -20.59 1.34
C PRO A 384 -2.99 -19.41 2.26
N SER A 385 -1.91 -19.50 3.04
CA SER A 385 -1.49 -18.42 3.94
C SER A 385 -0.84 -17.24 3.21
N ARG A 386 -0.41 -17.43 1.96
CA ARG A 386 0.15 -16.41 1.04
C ARG A 386 -0.48 -16.53 -0.34
N ARG A 387 -0.03 -15.72 -1.32
CA ARG A 387 -0.35 -15.89 -2.75
C ARG A 387 0.52 -16.97 -3.40
N SER A 388 0.46 -18.18 -2.86
CA SER A 388 1.31 -19.32 -3.20
C SER A 388 0.93 -20.01 -4.53
N LEU A 389 -0.20 -19.63 -5.14
CA LEU A 389 -0.80 -20.21 -6.34
C LEU A 389 -1.39 -19.06 -7.19
N ASP A 390 -1.07 -18.97 -8.48
CA ASP A 390 -1.55 -17.90 -9.37
C ASP A 390 -2.97 -18.12 -9.96
N THR A 391 -3.63 -19.25 -9.66
CA THR A 391 -4.91 -19.67 -10.30
C THR A 391 -5.96 -20.21 -9.32
N ILE A 392 -5.64 -20.35 -8.03
CA ILE A 392 -6.58 -20.85 -7.00
C ILE A 392 -6.31 -20.13 -5.68
N ASP A 393 -7.19 -19.22 -5.27
CA ASP A 393 -7.11 -18.53 -3.97
C ASP A 393 -7.83 -19.30 -2.86
N SER A 394 -8.79 -20.18 -3.18
CA SER A 394 -9.42 -21.05 -2.18
C SER A 394 -10.00 -22.33 -2.76
N VAL A 395 -10.31 -23.27 -1.86
CA VAL A 395 -11.03 -24.51 -2.19
C VAL A 395 -12.19 -24.68 -1.21
N ALA A 396 -13.37 -24.99 -1.73
CA ALA A 396 -14.60 -25.14 -0.96
C ALA A 396 -15.31 -26.47 -1.28
N LYS A 397 -15.91 -27.12 -0.27
CA LYS A 397 -16.89 -28.19 -0.46
C LYS A 397 -18.28 -27.57 -0.68
N LEU A 398 -18.93 -27.93 -1.78
CA LEU A 398 -20.16 -27.31 -2.27
C LEU A 398 -21.27 -28.36 -2.42
N ASN A 399 -22.51 -27.91 -2.24
CA ASN A 399 -23.71 -28.70 -2.47
C ASN A 399 -24.41 -28.23 -3.76
N MET A 400 -23.82 -28.53 -4.92
CA MET A 400 -24.38 -28.16 -6.23
C MET A 400 -25.43 -29.18 -6.70
N GLY A 401 -26.63 -28.72 -7.06
CA GLY A 401 -27.60 -29.51 -7.85
C GLY A 401 -28.05 -30.84 -7.21
N GLY A 402 -27.98 -30.97 -5.89
CA GLY A 402 -28.28 -32.22 -5.18
C GLY A 402 -27.12 -33.22 -5.12
N GLN A 403 -25.94 -32.88 -5.64
CA GLN A 403 -24.70 -33.65 -5.45
C GLN A 403 -23.95 -33.11 -4.20
N PRO A 404 -23.89 -33.86 -3.09
CA PRO A 404 -23.13 -33.45 -1.91
C PRO A 404 -21.62 -33.67 -2.11
N ASN A 405 -20.81 -32.92 -1.37
CA ASN A 405 -19.35 -33.04 -1.32
C ASN A 405 -18.61 -32.82 -2.66
N MET A 406 -19.21 -32.05 -3.57
CA MET A 406 -18.59 -31.68 -4.86
C MET A 406 -17.68 -30.45 -4.65
N VAL A 407 -16.48 -30.40 -5.22
CA VAL A 407 -15.46 -29.42 -4.81
C VAL A 407 -15.33 -28.24 -5.77
N GLY A 408 -15.39 -27.01 -5.24
CA GLY A 408 -15.04 -25.79 -5.97
C GLY A 408 -13.56 -25.44 -5.78
N LEU A 409 -12.81 -25.39 -6.88
CA LEU A 409 -11.49 -24.73 -6.96
C LEU A 409 -11.76 -23.28 -7.35
N ILE A 410 -11.54 -22.33 -6.44
CA ILE A 410 -12.03 -20.95 -6.58
C ILE A 410 -10.86 -20.01 -6.85
N GLN A 411 -10.95 -19.27 -7.95
CA GLN A 411 -10.21 -18.01 -8.15
C GLN A 411 -11.13 -16.87 -7.76
N ILE A 412 -10.71 -16.04 -6.81
CA ILE A 412 -11.41 -14.82 -6.41
C ILE A 412 -10.76 -13.65 -7.17
N THR A 413 -11.54 -12.82 -7.85
CA THR A 413 -10.99 -11.68 -8.59
C THR A 413 -11.99 -10.56 -8.83
N LYS A 414 -11.53 -9.31 -8.75
CA LYS A 414 -12.31 -8.15 -9.21
C LYS A 414 -12.38 -8.01 -10.74
N SER A 415 -11.55 -8.76 -11.47
CA SER A 415 -11.26 -8.54 -12.88
C SER A 415 -12.28 -9.22 -13.80
N ASP A 416 -12.54 -8.65 -14.98
CA ASP A 416 -13.25 -9.34 -16.06
C ASP A 416 -12.32 -10.29 -16.87
N LYS A 417 -11.04 -10.39 -16.50
CA LYS A 417 -10.02 -11.23 -17.15
C LYS A 417 -9.07 -11.87 -16.13
N HIS A 418 -8.76 -13.15 -16.33
CA HIS A 418 -7.80 -13.91 -15.53
C HIS A 418 -7.08 -14.97 -16.38
N THR A 419 -5.80 -15.20 -16.10
CA THR A 419 -4.96 -16.21 -16.78
C THR A 419 -4.98 -17.51 -15.98
N ILE A 420 -5.43 -18.59 -16.61
CA ILE A 420 -5.68 -19.88 -15.95
C ILE A 420 -4.61 -20.92 -16.33
N ASP A 421 -3.80 -21.37 -15.36
CA ASP A 421 -3.01 -22.59 -15.56
C ASP A 421 -3.92 -23.83 -15.51
N SER A 422 -4.20 -24.36 -16.70
CA SER A 422 -5.03 -25.55 -16.87
C SER A 422 -4.38 -26.82 -16.30
N ASN A 423 -3.04 -26.89 -16.26
CA ASN A 423 -2.32 -28.02 -15.67
C ASN A 423 -2.41 -28.00 -14.15
N ALA A 424 -2.29 -26.82 -13.53
CA ALA A 424 -2.56 -26.66 -12.10
C ALA A 424 -4.00 -27.04 -11.75
N VAL A 425 -4.99 -26.57 -12.52
CA VAL A 425 -6.41 -26.89 -12.28
C VAL A 425 -6.69 -28.39 -12.41
N ASP A 426 -6.22 -29.07 -13.47
CA ASP A 426 -6.37 -30.54 -13.61
C ASP A 426 -5.61 -31.30 -12.49
N LYS A 427 -4.41 -30.86 -12.11
CA LYS A 427 -3.62 -31.42 -10.99
C LYS A 427 -4.38 -31.34 -9.66
N TYR A 428 -4.89 -30.16 -9.31
CA TYR A 428 -5.57 -29.92 -8.04
C TYR A 428 -6.95 -30.57 -7.99
N ALA A 429 -7.67 -30.65 -9.10
CA ALA A 429 -8.89 -31.46 -9.21
C ALA A 429 -8.62 -32.96 -9.00
N GLY A 430 -7.47 -33.46 -9.46
CA GLY A 430 -7.03 -34.85 -9.25
C GLY A 430 -6.88 -35.28 -7.78
N PHE A 431 -6.91 -34.36 -6.81
CA PHE A 431 -6.93 -34.70 -5.38
C PHE A 431 -8.33 -35.01 -4.83
N PHE A 432 -9.41 -34.72 -5.57
CA PHE A 432 -10.80 -34.82 -5.10
C PHE A 432 -11.62 -35.81 -5.95
N PRO A 433 -11.67 -37.11 -5.58
CA PRO A 433 -12.25 -38.16 -6.43
C PRO A 433 -13.78 -38.04 -6.64
N ASN A 434 -14.48 -37.27 -5.79
CA ASN A 434 -15.91 -37.00 -5.92
C ASN A 434 -16.24 -35.96 -7.02
N GLY A 435 -15.21 -35.38 -7.65
CA GLY A 435 -15.33 -34.38 -8.70
C GLY A 435 -15.11 -32.94 -8.20
N SER A 436 -14.45 -32.16 -9.05
CA SER A 436 -14.20 -30.74 -8.85
C SER A 436 -14.72 -29.90 -10.01
N ARG A 437 -14.94 -28.61 -9.77
CA ARG A 437 -15.23 -27.57 -10.76
C ARG A 437 -14.37 -26.35 -10.48
N TYR A 438 -13.95 -25.64 -11.51
CA TYR A 438 -13.24 -24.37 -11.38
C TYR A 438 -14.27 -23.23 -11.39
N ILE A 439 -14.18 -22.32 -10.42
CA ILE A 439 -15.12 -21.21 -10.25
C ILE A 439 -14.33 -19.90 -10.23
N ALA A 440 -14.52 -19.07 -11.25
CA ALA A 440 -14.13 -17.67 -11.20
C ALA A 440 -15.17 -16.87 -10.41
N LEU A 441 -14.85 -16.52 -9.16
CA LEU A 441 -15.70 -15.75 -8.27
C LEU A 441 -15.40 -14.26 -8.41
N VAL A 442 -16.40 -13.49 -8.83
CA VAL A 442 -16.29 -12.06 -9.16
C VAL A 442 -17.30 -11.20 -8.38
N PRO A 443 -17.04 -9.89 -8.18
CA PRO A 443 -17.82 -9.08 -7.23
C PRO A 443 -19.27 -8.80 -7.64
N ASN A 444 -19.62 -8.86 -8.92
CA ASN A 444 -20.98 -8.55 -9.35
C ASN A 444 -21.34 -9.17 -10.71
N LYS A 445 -22.62 -9.09 -11.06
CA LYS A 445 -23.18 -9.62 -12.32
C LYS A 445 -22.52 -9.01 -13.56
N GLU A 446 -22.22 -7.71 -13.57
CA GLU A 446 -21.63 -7.06 -14.75
C GLU A 446 -20.22 -7.59 -15.05
N THR A 447 -19.39 -7.76 -14.02
CA THR A 447 -18.09 -8.44 -14.14
C THR A 447 -18.30 -9.90 -14.57
N CYS A 448 -19.31 -10.59 -14.04
CA CYS A 448 -19.61 -11.99 -14.35
C CYS A 448 -20.06 -12.20 -15.81
N ASP A 449 -20.89 -11.32 -16.37
CA ASP A 449 -21.29 -11.35 -17.80
C ASP A 449 -20.06 -11.10 -18.71
N LYS A 450 -19.21 -10.13 -18.33
CA LYS A 450 -17.99 -9.78 -19.08
C LYS A 450 -16.83 -10.77 -18.92
N PHE A 451 -16.81 -11.58 -17.85
CA PHE A 451 -15.65 -12.39 -17.45
C PHE A 451 -15.16 -13.34 -18.56
N ARG A 452 -13.85 -13.32 -18.87
CA ARG A 452 -13.20 -14.22 -19.83
C ARG A 452 -11.85 -14.73 -19.30
N LEU A 453 -11.56 -16.01 -19.57
CA LEU A 453 -10.28 -16.62 -19.23
C LEU A 453 -9.24 -16.35 -20.34
N ALA A 454 -7.96 -16.42 -19.97
CA ALA A 454 -6.83 -16.48 -20.89
C ALA A 454 -6.08 -17.82 -20.66
N PRO A 455 -6.04 -18.74 -21.65
CA PRO A 455 -6.68 -18.67 -22.97
C PRO A 455 -8.21 -18.72 -22.91
N ALA A 456 -8.88 -18.20 -23.95
CA ALA A 456 -10.34 -18.06 -23.98
C ALA A 456 -11.12 -19.39 -23.98
N SER A 457 -10.48 -20.48 -24.43
CA SER A 457 -10.91 -21.86 -24.25
C SER A 457 -9.75 -22.65 -23.62
N PRO A 458 -9.72 -22.79 -22.28
CA PRO A 458 -8.71 -23.57 -21.60
C PRO A 458 -8.82 -25.07 -21.91
N ASP A 459 -7.68 -25.74 -22.01
CA ASP A 459 -7.58 -27.19 -22.21
C ASP A 459 -7.46 -27.89 -20.85
N THR A 460 -8.61 -28.06 -20.23
CA THR A 460 -8.80 -28.65 -18.89
C THR A 460 -10.04 -29.52 -18.92
N LYS A 461 -10.00 -30.62 -18.18
CA LYS A 461 -11.11 -31.58 -18.04
C LYS A 461 -12.08 -31.16 -16.94
N VAL A 462 -11.69 -30.20 -16.11
CA VAL A 462 -12.50 -29.65 -15.03
C VAL A 462 -13.60 -28.75 -15.62
N PRO A 463 -14.88 -28.92 -15.24
CA PRO A 463 -15.92 -27.99 -15.63
C PRO A 463 -15.63 -26.57 -15.13
N LEU A 464 -15.76 -25.60 -16.02
CA LEU A 464 -15.46 -24.19 -15.78
C LEU A 464 -16.76 -23.41 -15.55
N ASP A 465 -16.82 -22.65 -14.46
CA ASP A 465 -17.94 -21.76 -14.11
C ASP A 465 -17.46 -20.33 -13.79
N VAL A 466 -18.40 -19.39 -13.82
CA VAL A 466 -18.23 -18.03 -13.29
C VAL A 466 -19.36 -17.76 -12.30
N ALA A 467 -19.05 -17.19 -11.15
CA ALA A 467 -20.00 -16.91 -10.08
C ALA A 467 -19.88 -15.46 -9.59
N TYR A 468 -20.96 -14.87 -9.11
CA TYR A 468 -20.91 -13.63 -8.32
C TYR A 468 -21.69 -13.76 -7.01
N ILE A 469 -21.25 -13.02 -5.99
CA ILE A 469 -21.86 -13.03 -4.65
C ILE A 469 -23.11 -12.14 -4.65
N THR A 470 -24.22 -12.59 -4.07
CA THR A 470 -25.45 -11.80 -3.94
C THR A 470 -25.50 -10.94 -2.68
N THR A 471 -24.79 -11.33 -1.62
CA THR A 471 -24.74 -10.59 -0.33
C THR A 471 -23.77 -9.42 -0.31
N TRP A 472 -22.90 -9.29 -1.31
CA TRP A 472 -21.86 -8.25 -1.41
C TRP A 472 -22.47 -6.96 -1.97
N CYS A 473 -22.95 -6.10 -1.06
CA CYS A 473 -23.63 -4.85 -1.39
C CYS A 473 -22.60 -3.73 -1.69
N LEU A 474 -22.70 -3.11 -2.87
CA LEU A 474 -21.71 -2.15 -3.42
C LEU A 474 -22.30 -0.87 -4.00
#